data_AF-A0A2D6FM06-F1
#
_entry.id   AF-A0A2D6FM06-F1
#
_cell.length_a   1.000
_cell.length_b   1.000
_cell.length_c   1.000
_cell.angle_alpha   90.00
_cell.angle_beta   90.00
_cell.angle_gamma   90.00
#
_symmetry.space_group_name_H-M   'P 1'
#
loop_
_entity.id
_entity.type
_entity.pdbx_description
1 polymer ?
#
loop_
_entity_poly.entity_id
_entity_poly.type
_entity_poly.pdbx_seq_one_letter_code
_entity_poly.pdbx_strand_id
1 'polypeptide(L)'
;MSFAYDQNQNISLSYFYDSVGVSFTRRTNLTTMDYFDDTAVVGDCIYFGLGYKSGVISNDTKPYHDLTVNVGTQLVADAITVVWEYQNEGASAWAPLPNLTDNTNAFQNAGSATVTFDIPQNWGNSSSSFPQTGHCEDSERGLWIRCRISALTNLTEGGANQTTAPYVKDHMITCTDEGSLTWEGLKTANDAGAWGVVTKGGSNQFYIEANLSFLNTDLTSTNEMVQFGQDGYEVVFIMNASSSMRVGSLDHGSGRDGGAMKYWTKYTAGGTAWYNCYFYGLYLYKNAGAWANPALYDIMDWRDCVVHTDYWYWTSSVDAGSYFHNSVYACNYYFYCYTGNMEIDGVALPVGIGCDGTLLGSGNARIDNLTHSSIQKLYRYYGCNVTAVNCDFQDADWTNDTSSAAFKLNNSPSAGSDWFVKVYYTFDLTVIDEEGNAIRGARVKLTDGQGGVAFEPTTTRTDQTFHSALTPNLGDWAEPPNYDSADIGRDVYIKSGTYSGRYGLINAGGAASWSGADYSFYYTSTDYIVEAGATFDVISNLTNEFGQIPQQELLVWHAWIDEDDSWARNNLDYKDYVLNINASGYEPYEFKWDLKASKQVDLRIVLKRIRCHSQHSTVR
;
A
#
# COMPACT_ATOMS: atom_id res chain seq x y z
N MET A 1 -17.76 -2.23 -25.42
CA MET A 1 -17.61 -0.80 -25.65
C MET A 1 -18.96 -0.12 -25.49
N SER A 2 -19.22 0.39 -24.29
CA SER A 2 -20.38 1.21 -23.98
C SER A 2 -20.07 2.20 -22.87
N PHE A 3 -20.67 3.38 -22.98
CA PHE A 3 -20.71 4.35 -21.90
C PHE A 3 -22.15 4.51 -21.42
N ALA A 4 -22.33 4.56 -20.10
CA ALA A 4 -23.60 4.92 -19.47
C ALA A 4 -23.35 6.04 -18.48
N TYR A 5 -24.34 6.90 -18.29
CA TYR A 5 -24.34 7.91 -17.26
C TYR A 5 -25.64 7.85 -16.47
N ASP A 6 -25.54 8.08 -15.17
CA ASP A 6 -26.66 8.37 -14.29
C ASP A 6 -27.67 7.23 -14.14
N GLN A 7 -27.13 6.08 -13.71
CA GLN A 7 -27.89 4.85 -13.57
C GLN A 7 -28.71 4.86 -12.28
N ASN A 8 -29.79 4.09 -12.27
CA ASN A 8 -30.59 3.91 -11.06
C ASN A 8 -29.84 3.01 -10.09
N GLN A 9 -29.67 3.49 -8.85
CA GLN A 9 -29.13 2.71 -7.75
C GLN A 9 -30.13 2.67 -6.60
N ASN A 10 -30.52 1.47 -6.18
CA ASN A 10 -31.36 1.34 -4.99
C ASN A 10 -30.67 1.94 -3.77
N ILE A 11 -31.44 2.61 -2.91
CA ILE A 11 -30.90 3.00 -1.61
C ILE A 11 -30.49 1.74 -0.84
N SER A 12 -29.37 1.78 -0.11
CA SER A 12 -28.91 0.63 0.67
C SER A 12 -29.40 0.70 2.12
N LEU A 13 -29.77 1.89 2.60
CA LEU A 13 -30.23 2.11 3.96
C LEU A 13 -31.43 3.07 4.01
N SER A 14 -32.37 2.78 4.91
CA SER A 14 -33.43 3.71 5.30
C SER A 14 -33.80 3.56 6.77
N TYR A 15 -34.09 4.69 7.41
CA TYR A 15 -34.42 4.78 8.82
C TYR A 15 -35.59 5.73 9.04
N PHE A 16 -36.52 5.35 9.89
CA PHE A 16 -37.52 6.27 10.44
C PHE A 16 -37.05 6.78 11.80
N TYR A 17 -37.24 8.06 12.08
CA TYR A 17 -36.98 8.68 13.37
C TYR A 17 -38.27 9.21 13.96
N ASP A 18 -38.61 8.68 15.13
CA ASP A 18 -39.68 9.17 15.99
C ASP A 18 -39.11 10.24 16.92
N SER A 19 -39.56 11.48 16.73
CA SER A 19 -39.12 12.64 17.48
C SER A 19 -39.67 12.71 18.90
N VAL A 20 -40.79 12.05 19.17
CA VAL A 20 -41.40 11.96 20.51
C VAL A 20 -40.68 10.92 21.35
N GLY A 21 -40.48 9.74 20.77
CA GLY A 21 -39.73 8.64 21.40
C GLY A 21 -38.22 8.84 21.38
N VAL A 22 -37.71 9.77 20.56
CA VAL A 22 -36.28 9.99 20.28
C VAL A 22 -35.61 8.67 19.89
N SER A 23 -36.21 7.99 18.91
CA SER A 23 -35.81 6.64 18.53
C SER A 23 -35.68 6.48 17.01
N PHE A 24 -34.77 5.60 16.60
CA PHE A 24 -34.57 5.23 15.20
C PHE A 24 -35.03 3.80 14.96
N THR A 25 -35.80 3.61 13.90
CA THR A 25 -36.25 2.30 13.42
C THR A 25 -35.73 2.07 12.01
N ARG A 26 -34.92 1.03 11.82
CA ARG A 26 -34.44 0.64 10.49
C ARG A 26 -35.60 0.11 9.65
N ARG A 27 -35.76 0.63 8.44
CA ARG A 27 -36.69 0.07 7.44
C ARG A 27 -35.93 -0.97 6.62
N THR A 28 -35.92 -2.22 7.08
CA THR A 28 -35.17 -3.32 6.45
C THR A 28 -35.81 -3.82 5.16
N ASN A 29 -37.13 -3.70 5.04
CA ASN A 29 -37.87 -4.06 3.84
C ASN A 29 -38.32 -2.82 3.08
N LEU A 30 -37.48 -2.38 2.15
CA LEU A 30 -37.71 -1.17 1.36
C LEU A 30 -38.86 -1.30 0.36
N THR A 31 -39.39 -2.48 0.09
CA THR A 31 -40.50 -2.70 -0.88
C THR A 31 -41.87 -2.79 -0.21
N THR A 32 -41.93 -2.80 1.12
CA THR A 32 -43.18 -2.78 1.89
C THR A 32 -42.92 -2.05 3.20
N MET A 33 -42.95 -0.72 3.14
CA MET A 33 -42.75 0.16 4.29
C MET A 33 -43.63 1.40 4.14
N ASP A 34 -44.02 2.00 5.25
CA ASP A 34 -44.55 3.35 5.26
C ASP A 34 -43.40 4.36 5.36
N TYR A 35 -43.49 5.44 4.59
CA TYR A 35 -42.50 6.51 4.63
C TYR A 35 -42.54 7.21 6.00
N PHE A 36 -43.74 7.50 6.50
CA PHE A 36 -43.99 7.88 7.88
C PHE A 36 -44.97 6.90 8.51
N ASP A 37 -44.93 6.73 9.83
CA ASP A 37 -45.99 5.97 10.51
C ASP A 37 -47.30 6.80 10.51
N ASP A 38 -48.46 6.16 10.57
CA ASP A 38 -49.77 6.84 10.59
C ASP A 38 -49.98 7.75 11.82
N THR A 39 -49.13 7.56 12.83
CA THR A 39 -49.10 8.37 14.06
C THR A 39 -47.97 9.39 14.07
N ALA A 40 -47.30 9.61 12.93
CA ALA A 40 -46.18 10.53 12.87
C ALA A 40 -46.60 11.96 13.24
N VAL A 41 -45.66 12.71 13.80
CA VAL A 41 -45.86 14.09 14.27
C VAL A 41 -44.80 15.04 13.70
N VAL A 42 -44.95 16.33 13.98
CA VAL A 42 -43.93 17.34 13.63
C VAL A 42 -42.60 16.99 14.32
N GLY A 43 -41.53 16.91 13.52
CA GLY A 43 -40.20 16.51 13.96
C GLY A 43 -39.78 15.13 13.46
N ASP A 44 -40.73 14.26 13.13
CA ASP A 44 -40.42 12.92 12.62
C ASP A 44 -39.76 13.00 11.26
N CYS A 45 -38.86 12.04 11.00
CA CYS A 45 -38.05 12.03 9.79
C CYS A 45 -38.00 10.63 9.16
N ILE A 46 -37.94 10.60 7.84
CA ILE A 46 -37.49 9.43 7.07
C ILE A 46 -36.14 9.75 6.45
N TYR A 47 -35.18 8.85 6.63
CA TYR A 47 -33.81 8.95 6.12
C TYR A 47 -33.64 7.98 4.96
N PHE A 48 -32.90 8.42 3.95
CA PHE A 48 -32.50 7.62 2.81
C PHE A 48 -30.99 7.76 2.65
N GLY A 49 -30.29 6.64 2.51
CA GLY A 49 -28.84 6.66 2.39
C GLY A 49 -28.28 5.65 1.43
N LEU A 50 -27.20 6.07 0.76
CA LEU A 50 -26.22 5.17 0.18
C LEU A 50 -25.11 4.98 1.21
N GLY A 51 -25.15 3.85 1.91
CA GLY A 51 -24.20 3.50 2.95
C GLY A 51 -23.80 2.04 2.97
N TYR A 52 -22.92 1.73 3.91
CA TYR A 52 -22.27 0.44 4.10
C TYR A 52 -22.06 0.16 5.59
N LYS A 53 -21.77 -1.10 5.92
CA LYS A 53 -21.38 -1.52 7.27
C LYS A 53 -19.86 -1.46 7.41
N SER A 54 -19.35 -0.84 8.48
CA SER A 54 -17.92 -0.75 8.77
C SER A 54 -17.22 -2.11 8.65
N GLY A 55 -16.09 -2.13 7.96
CA GLY A 55 -15.36 -3.36 7.63
C GLY A 55 -15.75 -4.00 6.30
N VAL A 56 -16.82 -3.56 5.65
CA VAL A 56 -17.17 -3.94 4.27
C VAL A 56 -16.69 -2.86 3.32
N ILE A 57 -15.75 -3.20 2.44
CA ILE A 57 -15.43 -2.37 1.27
C ILE A 57 -16.65 -2.44 0.35
N SER A 58 -17.37 -1.34 0.17
CA SER A 58 -18.55 -1.30 -0.70
C SER A 58 -18.51 -0.08 -1.61
N ASN A 59 -18.72 -0.33 -2.90
CA ASN A 59 -18.77 0.72 -3.92
C ASN A 59 -20.08 1.52 -3.88
N ASP A 60 -20.88 1.32 -2.83
CA ASP A 60 -22.24 1.86 -2.76
C ASP A 60 -22.25 3.30 -2.32
N THR A 61 -21.29 3.72 -1.48
CA THR A 61 -21.27 5.07 -0.91
C THR A 61 -20.55 6.04 -1.84
N LYS A 62 -21.34 6.79 -2.61
CA LYS A 62 -20.89 7.83 -3.54
C LYS A 62 -21.93 8.94 -3.64
N PRO A 63 -21.53 10.19 -3.95
CA PRO A 63 -22.47 11.27 -4.20
C PRO A 63 -23.51 10.87 -5.25
N TYR A 64 -24.76 11.20 -4.99
CA TYR A 64 -25.90 10.83 -5.83
C TYR A 64 -26.88 12.00 -5.89
N HIS A 65 -27.77 11.99 -6.86
CA HIS A 65 -28.86 12.97 -6.93
C HIS A 65 -30.19 12.27 -7.17
N ASP A 66 -31.27 13.05 -7.20
CA ASP A 66 -32.61 12.62 -7.54
C ASP A 66 -33.11 11.33 -6.84
N LEU A 67 -33.89 11.48 -5.78
CA LEU A 67 -34.52 10.34 -5.10
C LEU A 67 -35.87 10.03 -5.74
N THR A 68 -36.03 8.84 -6.29
CA THR A 68 -37.32 8.33 -6.76
C THR A 68 -37.96 7.41 -5.73
N VAL A 69 -39.20 7.71 -5.38
CA VAL A 69 -40.05 6.95 -4.46
C VAL A 69 -41.32 6.48 -5.19
N ASN A 70 -41.87 5.34 -4.77
CA ASN A 70 -43.07 4.76 -5.38
C ASN A 70 -44.22 4.74 -4.38
N VAL A 71 -44.96 5.83 -4.26
CA VAL A 71 -46.04 5.95 -3.27
C VAL A 71 -47.23 5.07 -3.71
N GLY A 72 -47.50 4.01 -2.97
CA GLY A 72 -48.60 3.08 -3.23
C GLY A 72 -49.91 3.55 -2.65
N THR A 73 -49.89 3.81 -1.36
CA THR A 73 -50.96 4.49 -0.65
C THR A 73 -50.47 5.91 -0.37
N GLN A 74 -51.26 6.91 -0.75
CA GLN A 74 -50.88 8.31 -0.54
C GLN A 74 -50.86 8.64 0.94
N LEU A 75 -49.92 9.50 1.35
CA LEU A 75 -50.00 10.14 2.65
C LEU A 75 -51.29 10.98 2.72
N VAL A 76 -52.08 10.80 3.79
CA VAL A 76 -53.34 11.53 4.01
C VAL A 76 -53.24 12.35 5.29
N ALA A 77 -53.29 13.67 5.13
CA ALA A 77 -53.38 14.65 6.20
C ALA A 77 -54.20 15.87 5.73
N ASP A 78 -54.85 16.57 6.65
CA ASP A 78 -55.56 17.82 6.32
C ASP A 78 -54.59 18.90 5.83
N ALA A 79 -53.40 18.94 6.43
CA ALA A 79 -52.29 19.78 6.00
C ALA A 79 -50.96 19.15 6.45
N ILE A 80 -49.97 19.18 5.58
CA ILE A 80 -48.60 18.74 5.89
C ILE A 80 -47.59 19.64 5.19
N THR A 81 -46.45 19.89 5.82
CA THR A 81 -45.29 20.54 5.19
C THR A 81 -44.04 19.78 5.60
N VAL A 82 -43.28 19.35 4.60
CA VAL A 82 -42.01 18.66 4.81
C VAL A 82 -40.83 19.54 4.41
N VAL A 83 -39.67 19.24 4.99
CA VAL A 83 -38.39 19.83 4.60
C VAL A 83 -37.43 18.69 4.27
N TRP A 84 -36.75 18.84 3.13
CA TRP A 84 -35.76 17.89 2.65
C TRP A 84 -34.36 18.44 2.90
N GLU A 85 -33.53 17.65 3.56
CA GLU A 85 -32.23 18.07 4.08
C GLU A 85 -31.15 17.01 3.78
N TYR A 86 -29.90 17.43 3.68
CA TYR A 86 -28.72 16.56 3.64
C TYR A 86 -27.81 16.84 4.83
N GLN A 87 -26.96 15.87 5.17
CA GLN A 87 -25.93 16.10 6.18
C GLN A 87 -24.77 16.90 5.58
N ASN A 88 -24.69 18.18 5.92
CA ASN A 88 -23.56 19.03 5.57
C ASN A 88 -22.46 18.87 6.63
N GLU A 89 -21.36 18.23 6.25
CA GLU A 89 -20.25 17.99 7.17
C GLU A 89 -19.44 19.26 7.43
N GLY A 90 -19.29 20.14 6.44
CA GLY A 90 -18.61 21.43 6.61
C GLY A 90 -19.24 22.29 7.71
N ALA A 91 -20.57 22.21 7.87
CA ALA A 91 -21.33 22.87 8.92
C ALA A 91 -21.61 21.97 10.15
N SER A 92 -21.29 20.67 10.06
CA SER A 92 -21.67 19.65 11.05
C SER A 92 -23.17 19.68 11.41
N ALA A 93 -24.03 19.89 10.41
CA ALA A 93 -25.47 20.07 10.59
C ALA A 93 -26.28 19.63 9.36
N TRP A 94 -27.59 19.42 9.56
CA TRP A 94 -28.53 19.26 8.45
C TRP A 94 -28.76 20.60 7.76
N ALA A 95 -28.67 20.59 6.43
CA ALA A 95 -28.90 21.75 5.59
C ALA A 95 -29.94 21.44 4.50
N PRO A 96 -30.69 22.43 4.00
CA PRO A 96 -31.63 22.23 2.90
C PRO A 96 -30.95 21.68 1.65
N LEU A 97 -31.57 20.72 0.96
CA LEU A 97 -31.07 20.25 -0.33
C LEU A 97 -31.09 21.38 -1.38
N PRO A 98 -30.02 21.55 -2.15
CA PRO A 98 -29.92 22.62 -3.14
C PRO A 98 -30.80 22.34 -4.36
N ASN A 99 -31.41 23.40 -4.90
CA ASN A 99 -32.25 23.36 -6.10
C ASN A 99 -33.36 22.28 -6.07
N LEU A 100 -33.88 22.01 -4.86
CA LEU A 100 -34.82 20.94 -4.64
C LEU A 100 -36.20 21.21 -5.28
N THR A 101 -36.75 20.18 -5.94
CA THR A 101 -38.16 20.09 -6.30
C THR A 101 -38.75 18.77 -5.80
N ASP A 102 -39.75 18.85 -4.92
CA ASP A 102 -40.47 17.67 -4.41
C ASP A 102 -41.70 17.36 -5.29
N ASN A 103 -41.57 16.47 -6.27
CA ASN A 103 -42.70 16.04 -7.11
C ASN A 103 -43.60 15.00 -6.44
N THR A 104 -43.24 14.52 -5.25
CA THR A 104 -44.10 13.63 -4.45
C THR A 104 -45.23 14.41 -3.76
N ASN A 105 -45.09 15.74 -3.66
CA ASN A 105 -45.95 16.63 -2.90
C ASN A 105 -46.09 16.14 -1.45
N ALA A 106 -44.97 16.04 -0.72
CA ALA A 106 -44.94 15.46 0.63
C ALA A 106 -45.57 14.05 0.69
N PHE A 107 -45.26 13.20 -0.29
CA PHE A 107 -45.81 11.85 -0.44
C PHE A 107 -47.35 11.77 -0.64
N GLN A 108 -48.01 12.89 -0.96
CA GLN A 108 -49.45 12.91 -1.24
C GLN A 108 -49.79 12.49 -2.67
N ASN A 109 -48.83 12.44 -3.60
CA ASN A 109 -49.03 11.92 -4.96
C ASN A 109 -48.78 10.42 -5.01
N ALA A 110 -49.76 9.62 -5.47
CA ALA A 110 -49.56 8.20 -5.73
C ALA A 110 -48.71 7.97 -6.99
N GLY A 111 -48.04 6.83 -7.03
CA GLY A 111 -47.19 6.39 -8.13
C GLY A 111 -45.71 6.73 -7.94
N SER A 112 -44.94 6.56 -9.01
CA SER A 112 -43.53 6.91 -9.05
C SER A 112 -43.38 8.42 -9.17
N ALA A 113 -42.68 9.04 -8.22
CA ALA A 113 -42.35 10.45 -8.25
C ALA A 113 -40.92 10.68 -7.75
N THR A 114 -40.27 11.72 -8.28
CA THR A 114 -38.86 12.01 -8.00
C THR A 114 -38.73 13.33 -7.25
N VAL A 115 -38.01 13.30 -6.14
CA VAL A 115 -37.51 14.50 -5.47
C VAL A 115 -36.19 14.85 -6.13
N THR A 116 -36.18 15.89 -6.95
CA THR A 116 -34.98 16.28 -7.69
C THR A 116 -34.16 17.29 -6.89
N PHE A 117 -32.84 17.21 -6.97
CA PHE A 117 -31.93 18.13 -6.27
C PHE A 117 -30.53 18.06 -6.90
N ASP A 118 -29.75 19.13 -6.80
CA ASP A 118 -28.35 19.08 -7.22
C ASP A 118 -27.51 18.36 -6.16
N ILE A 119 -26.39 17.77 -6.56
CA ILE A 119 -25.45 17.19 -5.59
C ILE A 119 -24.97 18.29 -4.62
N PRO A 120 -25.26 18.15 -3.31
CA PRO A 120 -24.82 19.10 -2.29
C PRO A 120 -23.31 19.19 -2.17
N GLN A 121 -22.83 20.40 -1.88
CA GLN A 121 -21.44 20.60 -1.49
C GLN A 121 -21.18 20.13 -0.05
N ASN A 122 -19.95 19.69 0.23
CA ASN A 122 -19.49 19.22 1.55
C ASN A 122 -20.37 18.08 2.11
N TRP A 123 -20.84 17.20 1.24
CA TRP A 123 -21.70 16.08 1.63
C TRP A 123 -20.85 14.99 2.26
N GLY A 124 -20.82 14.98 3.58
CA GLY A 124 -19.91 14.12 4.32
C GLY A 124 -20.49 12.79 4.73
N ASN A 125 -19.60 11.80 4.84
CA ASN A 125 -19.85 10.45 5.36
C ASN A 125 -18.91 10.12 6.55
N SER A 126 -18.58 11.10 7.40
CA SER A 126 -17.84 10.79 8.63
C SER A 126 -18.66 9.86 9.53
N SER A 127 -18.02 9.11 10.42
CA SER A 127 -18.72 8.26 11.41
C SER A 127 -19.66 9.03 12.36
N SER A 128 -19.59 10.36 12.33
CA SER A 128 -20.48 11.30 13.01
C SER A 128 -21.58 11.87 12.09
N SER A 129 -21.67 11.45 10.82
CA SER A 129 -22.60 12.00 9.82
C SER A 129 -24.02 11.49 9.99
N PHE A 130 -24.24 10.40 10.74
CA PHE A 130 -25.55 10.07 11.25
C PHE A 130 -25.75 10.75 12.62
N PRO A 131 -26.85 11.48 12.89
CA PRO A 131 -26.86 12.52 13.91
C PRO A 131 -26.85 12.05 15.37
N GLN A 132 -26.85 10.74 15.64
CA GLN A 132 -26.80 10.24 17.02
C GLN A 132 -25.94 8.99 17.13
N THR A 133 -24.73 9.19 17.63
CA THR A 133 -23.91 8.14 18.23
C THR A 133 -24.75 7.40 19.29
N GLY A 134 -25.10 6.13 19.01
CA GLY A 134 -25.79 5.24 19.94
C GLY A 134 -27.11 4.59 19.47
N HIS A 135 -27.63 4.91 18.27
CA HIS A 135 -28.94 4.39 17.81
C HIS A 135 -28.98 3.74 16.41
N CYS A 136 -27.99 3.98 15.54
CA CYS A 136 -27.73 3.07 14.42
C CYS A 136 -26.84 1.93 14.91
N GLU A 137 -26.91 0.73 14.31
CA GLU A 137 -25.88 -0.28 14.56
C GLU A 137 -24.52 0.40 14.33
N ASP A 138 -23.65 0.47 15.36
CA ASP A 138 -22.48 1.37 15.54
C ASP A 138 -21.40 1.35 14.42
N SER A 139 -21.70 0.73 13.28
CA SER A 139 -20.84 0.53 12.13
C SER A 139 -21.41 1.11 10.82
N GLU A 140 -22.66 1.57 10.76
CA GLU A 140 -23.22 2.04 9.49
C GLU A 140 -22.79 3.48 9.16
N ARG A 141 -22.26 3.66 7.95
CA ARG A 141 -21.78 4.92 7.40
C ARG A 141 -22.42 5.10 6.03
N GLY A 142 -22.86 6.31 5.70
CA GLY A 142 -23.40 6.62 4.37
C GLY A 142 -23.47 8.11 4.06
N LEU A 143 -23.81 8.40 2.81
CA LEU A 143 -24.30 9.71 2.40
C LEU A 143 -25.82 9.70 2.57
N TRP A 144 -26.32 10.64 3.36
CA TRP A 144 -27.71 10.67 3.80
C TRP A 144 -28.43 11.93 3.33
N ILE A 145 -29.67 11.72 2.92
CA ILE A 145 -30.72 12.75 2.89
C ILE A 145 -31.84 12.35 3.85
N ARG A 146 -32.61 13.33 4.31
CA ARG A 146 -33.82 13.09 5.10
C ARG A 146 -34.97 13.98 4.66
N CYS A 147 -36.18 13.48 4.86
CA CYS A 147 -37.40 14.24 4.79
C CYS A 147 -37.98 14.36 6.20
N ARG A 148 -38.20 15.57 6.68
CA ARG A 148 -38.67 15.88 8.03
C ARG A 148 -40.02 16.58 8.00
N ILE A 149 -40.96 16.13 8.82
CA ILE A 149 -42.23 16.84 9.02
C ILE A 149 -41.96 18.14 9.79
N SER A 150 -42.31 19.28 9.19
CA SER A 150 -42.15 20.61 9.78
C SER A 150 -43.46 21.24 10.22
N ALA A 151 -44.57 20.84 9.61
CA ALA A 151 -45.93 21.17 10.04
C ALA A 151 -46.88 20.02 9.68
N LEU A 152 -47.88 19.77 10.51
CA LEU A 152 -48.83 18.67 10.34
C LEU A 152 -50.18 18.96 10.99
N THR A 153 -51.27 18.52 10.36
CA THR A 153 -52.63 18.51 10.92
C THR A 153 -53.35 17.25 10.49
N ASN A 154 -53.84 16.48 11.47
CA ASN A 154 -54.67 15.27 11.28
C ASN A 154 -54.12 14.28 10.25
N LEU A 155 -52.92 13.74 10.49
CA LEU A 155 -52.42 12.58 9.74
C LEU A 155 -53.28 11.35 10.02
N THR A 156 -53.68 10.63 8.97
CA THR A 156 -54.41 9.37 9.09
C THR A 156 -53.78 8.23 8.31
N GLU A 157 -52.82 8.53 7.44
CA GLU A 157 -52.06 7.56 6.64
C GLU A 157 -50.68 8.20 6.37
N GLY A 158 -49.59 7.53 6.72
CA GLY A 158 -48.22 8.04 6.60
C GLY A 158 -47.56 7.84 5.23
N GLY A 159 -48.29 7.22 4.30
CA GLY A 159 -47.88 6.99 2.92
C GLY A 159 -47.07 5.70 2.76
N ALA A 160 -47.72 4.66 2.28
CA ALA A 160 -47.09 3.36 2.04
C ALA A 160 -46.33 3.31 0.70
N ASN A 161 -45.12 2.74 0.68
CA ASN A 161 -44.41 2.39 -0.55
C ASN A 161 -45.08 1.22 -1.29
N GLN A 162 -44.97 1.20 -2.62
CA GLN A 162 -45.28 0.02 -3.45
C GLN A 162 -44.14 -1.01 -3.41
N THR A 163 -44.28 -2.08 -4.20
CA THR A 163 -43.34 -3.20 -4.29
C THR A 163 -41.96 -2.87 -4.86
N THR A 164 -41.69 -1.62 -5.24
CA THR A 164 -40.41 -1.18 -5.81
C THR A 164 -39.66 -0.34 -4.78
N ALA A 165 -38.44 -0.77 -4.44
CA ALA A 165 -37.61 -0.03 -3.49
C ALA A 165 -37.30 1.39 -4.02
N PRO A 166 -37.20 2.39 -3.14
CA PRO A 166 -36.71 3.70 -3.55
C PRO A 166 -35.30 3.61 -4.11
N TYR A 167 -35.00 4.45 -5.09
CA TYR A 167 -33.71 4.48 -5.75
C TYR A 167 -33.29 5.91 -6.07
N VAL A 168 -32.00 6.09 -6.26
CA VAL A 168 -31.36 7.37 -6.59
C VAL A 168 -30.68 7.28 -7.94
N LYS A 169 -30.27 8.43 -8.45
CA LYS A 169 -29.39 8.58 -9.60
C LYS A 169 -27.94 8.67 -9.15
N ASP A 170 -27.11 7.72 -9.62
CA ASP A 170 -25.77 7.49 -9.08
C ASP A 170 -24.71 8.52 -9.51
N HIS A 171 -25.07 9.44 -10.40
CA HIS A 171 -24.18 10.48 -10.92
C HIS A 171 -22.84 9.91 -11.45
N MET A 172 -22.88 8.70 -12.02
CA MET A 172 -21.68 7.96 -12.41
C MET A 172 -21.61 7.80 -13.92
N ILE A 173 -20.43 8.04 -14.49
CA ILE A 173 -20.10 7.56 -15.83
C ILE A 173 -19.48 6.16 -15.71
N THR A 174 -20.15 5.18 -16.29
CA THR A 174 -19.67 3.79 -16.36
C THR A 174 -19.14 3.51 -17.77
N CYS A 175 -17.86 3.12 -17.84
CA CYS A 175 -17.17 2.75 -19.08
C CYS A 175 -16.93 1.22 -19.09
N THR A 176 -17.53 0.52 -20.05
CA THR A 176 -17.50 -0.96 -20.10
C THR A 176 -16.91 -1.50 -21.39
N ASP A 177 -15.98 -2.44 -21.24
CA ASP A 177 -15.29 -3.15 -22.33
C ASP A 177 -14.61 -2.17 -23.31
N GLU A 178 -13.93 -1.13 -22.81
CA GLU A 178 -13.22 -0.12 -23.60
C GLU A 178 -11.70 -0.32 -23.54
N GLY A 179 -11.10 -1.01 -24.51
CA GLY A 179 -9.67 -1.38 -24.49
C GLY A 179 -8.68 -0.27 -24.88
N SER A 180 -9.16 0.95 -25.17
CA SER A 180 -8.30 2.07 -25.56
C SER A 180 -8.94 3.42 -25.24
N LEU A 181 -9.45 3.56 -24.01
CA LEU A 181 -10.05 4.80 -23.55
C LEU A 181 -8.98 5.90 -23.43
N THR A 182 -9.38 7.14 -23.74
CA THR A 182 -8.63 8.37 -23.46
C THR A 182 -9.56 9.38 -22.81
N TRP A 183 -9.02 10.42 -22.17
CA TRP A 183 -9.86 11.48 -21.60
C TRP A 183 -10.64 12.26 -22.66
N GLU A 184 -10.08 12.44 -23.86
CA GLU A 184 -10.80 13.00 -24.99
C GLU A 184 -11.94 12.08 -25.47
N GLY A 185 -11.72 10.76 -25.45
CA GLY A 185 -12.75 9.76 -25.72
C GLY A 185 -13.91 9.85 -24.71
N LEU A 186 -13.58 9.95 -23.42
CA LEU A 186 -14.56 10.15 -22.36
C LEU A 186 -15.35 11.47 -22.54
N LYS A 187 -14.66 12.57 -22.86
CA LYS A 187 -15.29 13.87 -23.17
C LYS A 187 -16.22 13.78 -24.38
N THR A 188 -15.82 13.06 -25.41
CA THR A 188 -16.64 12.83 -26.61
C THR A 188 -17.91 12.08 -26.27
N ALA A 189 -17.82 11.02 -25.44
CA ALA A 189 -18.99 10.29 -24.96
C ALA A 189 -19.92 11.18 -24.12
N ASN A 190 -19.35 11.99 -23.23
CA ASN A 190 -20.08 13.00 -22.45
C ASN A 190 -20.86 13.98 -23.34
N ASP A 191 -20.24 14.47 -24.41
CA ASP A 191 -20.89 15.43 -25.32
C ASP A 191 -21.96 14.77 -26.16
N ALA A 192 -21.70 13.57 -26.67
CA ALA A 192 -22.67 12.79 -27.43
C ALA A 192 -23.91 12.43 -26.59
N GLY A 193 -23.70 12.13 -25.30
CA GLY A 193 -24.76 11.87 -24.34
C GLY A 193 -25.40 13.12 -23.73
N ALA A 194 -24.84 14.31 -24.01
CA ALA A 194 -25.24 15.59 -23.41
C ALA A 194 -25.27 15.56 -21.86
N TRP A 195 -24.33 14.86 -21.22
CA TRP A 195 -24.32 14.71 -19.75
C TRP A 195 -23.86 15.97 -19.03
N GLY A 196 -22.92 16.71 -19.61
CA GLY A 196 -22.47 18.01 -19.08
C GLY A 196 -21.55 17.93 -17.86
N VAL A 197 -21.00 16.75 -17.53
CA VAL A 197 -20.19 16.49 -16.33
C VAL A 197 -18.69 16.31 -16.61
N VAL A 198 -18.29 16.31 -17.88
CA VAL A 198 -16.89 16.38 -18.30
C VAL A 198 -16.66 17.65 -19.09
N THR A 199 -15.77 18.52 -18.63
CA THR A 199 -15.45 19.80 -19.28
C THR A 199 -13.95 19.93 -19.57
N LYS A 200 -13.58 20.89 -20.42
CA LYS A 200 -12.17 21.18 -20.75
C LYS A 200 -11.79 22.59 -20.33
N GLY A 201 -10.64 22.72 -19.66
CA GLY A 201 -10.00 24.02 -19.36
C GLY A 201 -9.04 24.51 -20.44
N GLY A 202 -8.66 23.62 -21.34
CA GLY A 202 -7.65 23.82 -22.37
C GLY A 202 -7.50 22.55 -23.21
N SER A 203 -6.53 22.50 -24.13
CA SER A 203 -6.38 21.35 -25.03
C SER A 203 -6.12 20.02 -24.30
N ASN A 204 -5.40 20.08 -23.18
CA ASN A 204 -4.96 18.92 -22.39
C ASN A 204 -5.42 19.00 -20.94
N GLN A 205 -6.54 19.69 -20.66
CA GLN A 205 -7.05 19.91 -19.31
C GLN A 205 -8.49 19.44 -19.23
N PHE A 206 -8.76 18.45 -18.37
CA PHE A 206 -10.07 17.84 -18.19
C PHE A 206 -10.55 18.00 -16.75
N TYR A 207 -11.80 18.39 -16.58
CA TYR A 207 -12.48 18.44 -15.29
C TYR A 207 -13.66 17.47 -15.34
N ILE A 208 -13.72 16.58 -14.36
CA ILE A 208 -14.73 15.54 -14.26
C ILE A 208 -15.48 15.76 -12.95
N GLU A 209 -16.74 16.16 -13.06
CA GLU A 209 -17.65 16.44 -11.95
C GLU A 209 -18.68 15.30 -11.77
N ALA A 210 -18.32 14.07 -12.17
CA ALA A 210 -19.12 12.87 -11.97
C ALA A 210 -18.30 11.76 -11.32
N ASN A 211 -19.00 10.80 -10.69
CA ASN A 211 -18.38 9.55 -10.30
C ASN A 211 -17.94 8.79 -11.56
N LEU A 212 -16.93 7.92 -11.44
CA LEU A 212 -16.40 7.12 -12.53
C LEU A 212 -16.33 5.64 -12.15
N SER A 213 -16.68 4.77 -13.09
CA SER A 213 -16.47 3.32 -12.98
C SER A 213 -15.92 2.75 -14.27
N PHE A 214 -14.76 2.09 -14.19
CA PHE A 214 -14.17 1.34 -15.29
C PHE A 214 -14.37 -0.16 -15.06
N LEU A 215 -15.03 -0.81 -16.03
CA LEU A 215 -15.34 -2.22 -16.02
C LEU A 215 -14.74 -2.88 -17.27
N ASN A 216 -13.63 -3.61 -17.12
CA ASN A 216 -12.91 -4.19 -18.27
C ASN A 216 -12.51 -3.12 -19.30
N THR A 217 -11.96 -2.02 -18.79
CA THR A 217 -11.62 -0.80 -19.54
C THR A 217 -10.17 -0.41 -19.27
N ASP A 218 -9.44 -0.14 -20.35
CA ASP A 218 -8.04 0.29 -20.35
C ASP A 218 -7.95 1.76 -20.75
N LEU A 219 -7.51 2.59 -19.81
CA LEU A 219 -7.30 4.01 -20.03
C LEU A 219 -5.82 4.30 -20.30
N THR A 220 -5.56 5.12 -21.32
CA THR A 220 -4.24 5.71 -21.58
C THR A 220 -4.32 7.23 -21.59
N SER A 221 -3.32 7.87 -20.99
CA SER A 221 -3.22 9.32 -20.89
C SER A 221 -1.75 9.74 -21.00
N THR A 222 -1.48 10.89 -21.61
CA THR A 222 -0.11 11.39 -21.78
C THR A 222 -0.11 12.92 -21.83
N ASN A 223 0.64 13.53 -20.91
CA ASN A 223 0.84 14.97 -20.78
C ASN A 223 -0.49 15.75 -20.68
N GLU A 224 -1.40 15.22 -19.87
CA GLU A 224 -2.72 15.79 -19.60
C GLU A 224 -2.83 16.16 -18.12
N MET A 225 -3.63 17.20 -17.84
CA MET A 225 -4.08 17.53 -16.51
C MET A 225 -5.53 17.09 -16.35
N VAL A 226 -5.79 16.25 -15.36
CA VAL A 226 -7.13 15.73 -15.07
C VAL A 226 -7.47 16.03 -13.63
N GLN A 227 -8.64 16.59 -13.43
CA GLN A 227 -9.19 16.86 -12.11
C GLN A 227 -10.52 16.15 -11.95
N PHE A 228 -10.63 15.35 -10.89
CA PHE A 228 -11.85 14.67 -10.48
C PHE A 228 -12.41 15.37 -9.23
N GLY A 229 -13.60 15.95 -9.35
CA GLY A 229 -14.21 16.76 -8.30
C GLY A 229 -13.44 18.06 -8.04
N GLN A 230 -13.80 18.71 -6.94
CA GLN A 230 -13.18 19.93 -6.43
C GLN A 230 -13.45 20.08 -4.93
N ASP A 231 -12.92 21.14 -4.32
CA ASP A 231 -13.16 21.41 -2.90
C ASP A 231 -14.66 21.56 -2.62
N GLY A 232 -15.14 20.83 -1.62
CA GLY A 232 -16.56 20.70 -1.29
C GLY A 232 -17.41 19.98 -2.35
N TYR A 233 -16.84 19.42 -3.41
CA TYR A 233 -17.56 18.60 -4.38
C TYR A 233 -16.74 17.36 -4.73
N GLU A 234 -16.85 16.37 -3.86
CA GLU A 234 -16.09 15.14 -3.95
C GLU A 234 -16.70 14.15 -4.96
N VAL A 235 -15.88 13.26 -5.53
CA VAL A 235 -16.35 12.19 -6.42
C VAL A 235 -15.68 10.85 -6.09
N VAL A 236 -16.26 9.77 -6.61
CA VAL A 236 -15.72 8.41 -6.51
C VAL A 236 -15.20 7.96 -7.86
N PHE A 237 -14.01 7.36 -7.91
CA PHE A 237 -13.47 6.72 -9.10
C PHE A 237 -13.08 5.28 -8.79
N ILE A 238 -13.75 4.31 -9.41
CA ILE A 238 -13.54 2.87 -9.21
C ILE A 238 -13.10 2.21 -10.51
N MET A 239 -12.24 1.21 -10.40
CA MET A 239 -11.83 0.31 -11.47
C MET A 239 -12.00 -1.13 -10.97
N ASN A 240 -12.25 -2.09 -11.86
CA ASN A 240 -12.20 -3.52 -11.50
C ASN A 240 -10.87 -4.17 -11.89
N ALA A 241 -10.63 -5.41 -11.46
CA ALA A 241 -9.37 -6.14 -11.73
C ALA A 241 -9.07 -6.37 -13.22
N SER A 242 -10.07 -6.29 -14.10
CA SER A 242 -9.90 -6.40 -15.55
C SER A 242 -9.66 -5.05 -16.23
N SER A 243 -9.65 -3.96 -15.47
CA SER A 243 -9.36 -2.62 -15.94
C SER A 243 -7.90 -2.24 -15.69
N SER A 244 -7.38 -1.31 -16.48
CA SER A 244 -6.07 -0.71 -16.25
C SER A 244 -6.06 0.79 -16.53
N MET A 245 -5.11 1.48 -15.93
CA MET A 245 -4.88 2.91 -16.17
C MET A 245 -3.39 3.17 -16.31
N ARG A 246 -3.02 3.68 -17.49
CA ARG A 246 -1.65 4.09 -17.81
C ARG A 246 -1.58 5.59 -18.05
N VAL A 247 -0.78 6.29 -17.26
CA VAL A 247 -0.58 7.72 -17.35
C VAL A 247 0.90 8.01 -17.55
N GLY A 248 1.24 8.59 -18.69
CA GLY A 248 2.62 8.81 -19.12
C GLY A 248 3.23 7.61 -19.86
N SER A 249 4.54 7.66 -20.04
CA SER A 249 5.33 6.68 -20.78
C SER A 249 6.62 6.31 -20.06
N LEU A 250 7.12 5.11 -20.32
CA LEU A 250 8.39 4.63 -19.78
C LEU A 250 9.48 4.77 -20.84
N ASP A 251 10.54 5.50 -20.53
CA ASP A 251 11.72 5.71 -21.38
C ASP A 251 12.98 5.23 -20.65
N HIS A 252 13.55 4.11 -21.09
CA HIS A 252 14.73 3.47 -20.47
C HIS A 252 14.61 3.24 -18.96
N GLY A 253 13.42 2.91 -18.47
CA GLY A 253 13.16 2.67 -17.05
C GLY A 253 12.73 3.91 -16.25
N SER A 254 12.86 5.11 -16.84
CA SER A 254 12.37 6.36 -16.25
C SER A 254 10.98 6.74 -16.76
N GLY A 255 10.10 7.15 -15.87
CA GLY A 255 8.77 7.66 -16.19
C GLY A 255 8.81 9.09 -16.74
N ARG A 256 8.00 9.34 -17.78
CA ARG A 256 7.89 10.64 -18.46
C ARG A 256 6.46 10.91 -18.90
N ASP A 257 6.16 12.18 -19.17
CA ASP A 257 4.92 12.61 -19.80
C ASP A 257 3.62 12.25 -19.05
N GLY A 258 3.66 12.08 -17.72
CA GLY A 258 2.47 11.75 -16.93
C GLY A 258 1.49 12.92 -16.78
N GLY A 259 1.97 14.16 -16.85
CA GLY A 259 1.13 15.34 -16.64
C GLY A 259 0.72 15.47 -15.16
N ALA A 260 -0.56 15.74 -14.90
CA ALA A 260 -1.07 15.92 -13.56
C ALA A 260 -2.46 15.30 -13.35
N MET A 261 -2.67 14.69 -12.20
CA MET A 261 -3.95 14.16 -11.77
C MET A 261 -4.29 14.73 -10.40
N LYS A 262 -5.47 15.31 -10.25
CA LYS A 262 -5.96 15.83 -8.98
C LYS A 262 -7.28 15.15 -8.63
N TYR A 263 -7.38 14.63 -7.42
CA TYR A 263 -8.51 13.86 -6.98
C TYR A 263 -9.08 14.39 -5.66
N TRP A 264 -10.32 14.90 -5.70
CA TRP A 264 -11.08 15.27 -4.52
C TRP A 264 -12.04 14.15 -4.15
N THR A 265 -11.76 13.51 -3.01
CA THR A 265 -12.59 12.44 -2.48
C THR A 265 -12.60 12.46 -0.97
N LYS A 266 -13.76 12.21 -0.37
CA LYS A 266 -13.92 12.26 1.09
C LYS A 266 -14.85 11.17 1.57
N TYR A 267 -14.40 10.47 2.61
CA TYR A 267 -15.12 9.43 3.37
C TYR A 267 -16.03 8.48 2.57
N THR A 268 -15.66 8.02 1.39
CA THR A 268 -16.35 6.88 0.77
C THR A 268 -15.88 5.58 1.40
N ALA A 269 -16.75 4.58 1.38
CA ALA A 269 -16.59 3.33 2.08
C ALA A 269 -15.43 2.48 1.58
N GLY A 270 -14.33 2.43 2.34
CA GLY A 270 -13.29 1.43 2.18
C GLY A 270 -12.68 1.39 0.78
N GLY A 271 -11.81 2.34 0.44
CA GLY A 271 -10.89 2.18 -0.68
C GLY A 271 -11.57 2.19 -2.06
N THR A 272 -11.50 3.32 -2.77
CA THR A 272 -11.92 3.31 -4.18
C THR A 272 -10.93 2.45 -4.96
N ALA A 273 -11.33 1.23 -5.32
CA ALA A 273 -10.42 0.22 -5.82
C ALA A 273 -9.86 0.62 -7.18
N TRP A 274 -8.54 0.73 -7.28
CA TRP A 274 -7.79 1.07 -8.48
C TRP A 274 -6.86 -0.10 -8.80
N TYR A 275 -7.18 -0.83 -9.85
CA TYR A 275 -6.41 -2.00 -10.29
C TYR A 275 -5.49 -1.62 -11.44
N ASN A 276 -4.34 -2.29 -11.55
CA ASN A 276 -3.42 -2.20 -12.68
C ASN A 276 -3.07 -0.75 -13.06
N CYS A 277 -2.41 -0.05 -12.13
CA CYS A 277 -2.08 1.37 -12.26
C CYS A 277 -0.61 1.58 -12.63
N TYR A 278 -0.38 2.19 -13.80
CA TYR A 278 0.95 2.45 -14.37
C TYR A 278 1.14 3.97 -14.50
N PHE A 279 1.87 4.58 -13.57
CA PHE A 279 2.06 6.03 -13.53
C PHE A 279 3.53 6.38 -13.75
N TYR A 280 3.77 7.23 -14.74
CA TYR A 280 5.10 7.54 -15.24
C TYR A 280 5.25 9.06 -15.36
N GLY A 281 6.11 9.68 -14.55
CA GLY A 281 6.29 11.12 -14.59
C GLY A 281 5.03 11.92 -14.20
N LEU A 282 4.17 11.33 -13.35
CA LEU A 282 2.87 11.90 -12.97
C LEU A 282 3.00 12.76 -11.71
N TYR A 283 2.41 13.96 -11.73
CA TYR A 283 2.04 14.66 -10.49
C TYR A 283 0.64 14.22 -10.04
N LEU A 284 0.55 13.44 -8.97
CA LEU A 284 -0.72 12.99 -8.41
C LEU A 284 -1.01 13.74 -7.11
N TYR A 285 -2.12 14.47 -7.06
CA TYR A 285 -2.63 15.13 -5.86
C TYR A 285 -3.94 14.49 -5.42
N LYS A 286 -4.07 14.19 -4.14
CA LYS A 286 -5.33 13.78 -3.51
C LYS A 286 -5.66 14.67 -2.34
N ASN A 287 -6.85 15.25 -2.38
CA ASN A 287 -7.44 15.99 -1.28
C ASN A 287 -8.36 15.10 -0.45
N ALA A 288 -8.31 15.29 0.88
CA ALA A 288 -9.24 14.79 1.90
C ALA A 288 -9.24 13.28 2.28
N GLY A 289 -9.49 13.07 3.58
CA GLY A 289 -9.99 11.84 4.22
C GLY A 289 -8.98 10.70 4.42
N ALA A 290 -8.99 10.08 5.61
CA ALA A 290 -8.19 8.90 5.93
C ALA A 290 -8.70 7.58 5.29
N TRP A 291 -10.01 7.51 5.04
CA TRP A 291 -10.72 6.26 4.72
C TRP A 291 -11.24 6.17 3.28
N ALA A 292 -10.98 7.18 2.44
CA ALA A 292 -11.43 7.30 1.06
C ALA A 292 -10.25 7.38 0.09
N ASN A 293 -9.21 6.60 0.33
CA ASN A 293 -8.03 6.61 -0.54
C ASN A 293 -8.30 5.71 -1.75
N PRO A 294 -7.74 6.02 -2.92
CA PRO A 294 -7.48 4.99 -3.91
C PRO A 294 -6.83 3.81 -3.22
N ALA A 295 -7.54 2.68 -3.23
CA ALA A 295 -7.00 1.41 -2.78
C ALA A 295 -6.38 0.75 -4.00
N LEU A 296 -5.06 0.75 -4.04
CA LEU A 296 -4.29 0.24 -5.17
C LEU A 296 -4.14 -1.27 -5.01
N TYR A 297 -4.57 -2.01 -6.02
CA TYR A 297 -4.61 -3.47 -6.07
C TYR A 297 -3.89 -3.99 -7.32
N ASP A 298 -3.57 -5.29 -7.29
CA ASP A 298 -2.86 -6.02 -8.35
C ASP A 298 -1.53 -5.33 -8.71
N ILE A 299 -1.26 -5.03 -9.98
CA ILE A 299 0.02 -4.43 -10.39
C ILE A 299 -0.03 -2.91 -10.23
N MET A 300 0.97 -2.38 -9.53
CA MET A 300 1.22 -0.95 -9.42
C MET A 300 2.63 -0.64 -9.90
N ASP A 301 2.81 0.24 -10.89
CA ASP A 301 4.13 0.65 -11.39
C ASP A 301 4.23 2.17 -11.45
N TRP A 302 4.83 2.77 -10.43
CA TRP A 302 4.93 4.22 -10.27
C TRP A 302 6.39 4.63 -10.37
N ARG A 303 6.72 5.44 -11.38
CA ARG A 303 8.11 5.88 -11.62
C ARG A 303 8.21 7.37 -11.87
N ASP A 304 9.19 8.00 -11.26
CA ASP A 304 9.48 9.43 -11.44
C ASP A 304 8.25 10.32 -11.15
N CYS A 305 7.41 9.88 -10.21
CA CYS A 305 6.17 10.54 -9.85
C CYS A 305 6.36 11.49 -8.67
N VAL A 306 5.48 12.48 -8.58
CA VAL A 306 5.30 13.31 -7.39
C VAL A 306 3.91 13.06 -6.87
N VAL A 307 3.82 12.43 -5.70
CA VAL A 307 2.58 12.03 -5.07
C VAL A 307 2.37 12.92 -3.86
N HIS A 308 1.24 13.61 -3.82
CA HIS A 308 0.87 14.51 -2.75
C HIS A 308 -0.52 14.16 -2.22
N THR A 309 -0.62 13.85 -0.94
CA THR A 309 -1.90 13.58 -0.29
C THR A 309 -2.00 14.24 1.08
N ASP A 310 -3.19 14.72 1.42
CA ASP A 310 -3.43 15.26 2.77
C ASP A 310 -3.41 14.17 3.86
N TYR A 311 -3.33 12.88 3.50
CA TYR A 311 -3.32 11.78 4.47
C TYR A 311 -2.37 10.64 4.04
N TRP A 312 -2.84 9.64 3.30
CA TRP A 312 -2.03 8.58 2.70
C TRP A 312 -2.77 7.94 1.50
N TYR A 313 -2.08 7.13 0.72
CA TYR A 313 -2.67 6.19 -0.25
C TYR A 313 -2.71 4.80 0.36
N TRP A 314 -3.76 4.04 0.09
CA TRP A 314 -3.84 2.66 0.55
C TRP A 314 -3.34 1.74 -0.55
N THR A 315 -2.14 1.18 -0.44
CA THR A 315 -1.71 0.10 -1.33
C THR A 315 -1.99 -1.23 -0.63
N SER A 316 -3.06 -1.92 -1.03
CA SER A 316 -3.49 -3.18 -0.41
C SER A 316 -3.36 -4.31 -1.40
N SER A 317 -2.66 -5.37 -1.02
CA SER A 317 -2.67 -6.61 -1.81
C SER A 317 -2.21 -6.40 -3.26
N VAL A 318 -1.12 -5.65 -3.44
CA VAL A 318 -0.49 -5.59 -4.77
C VAL A 318 0.29 -6.87 -5.05
N ASP A 319 0.30 -7.27 -6.30
CA ASP A 319 0.96 -8.48 -6.78
C ASP A 319 2.47 -8.26 -6.96
N ALA A 320 3.20 -9.37 -7.07
CA ALA A 320 4.61 -9.36 -7.44
C ALA A 320 4.83 -8.63 -8.76
N GLY A 321 5.91 -7.84 -8.81
CA GLY A 321 6.19 -6.94 -9.93
C GLY A 321 5.56 -5.56 -9.77
N SER A 322 5.15 -5.17 -8.56
CA SER A 322 4.77 -3.80 -8.25
C SER A 322 5.97 -2.95 -7.83
N TYR A 323 6.06 -1.73 -8.35
CA TYR A 323 7.19 -0.82 -8.18
C TYR A 323 6.72 0.57 -7.73
N PHE A 324 7.48 1.15 -6.82
CA PHE A 324 7.46 2.58 -6.53
C PHE A 324 8.90 3.08 -6.61
N HIS A 325 9.25 3.72 -7.72
CA HIS A 325 10.64 4.00 -8.09
C HIS A 325 10.90 5.51 -8.32
N ASN A 326 12.03 6.01 -7.81
CA ASN A 326 12.54 7.37 -8.00
C ASN A 326 11.47 8.47 -7.87
N SER A 327 10.65 8.40 -6.82
CA SER A 327 9.44 9.22 -6.70
C SER A 327 9.41 9.99 -5.38
N VAL A 328 8.75 11.15 -5.40
CA VAL A 328 8.56 11.97 -4.19
C VAL A 328 7.18 11.69 -3.61
N TYR A 329 7.10 11.34 -2.34
CA TYR A 329 5.84 11.11 -1.65
C TYR A 329 5.65 12.10 -0.50
N ALA A 330 4.85 13.13 -0.74
CA ALA A 330 4.47 14.14 0.23
C ALA A 330 3.11 13.77 0.87
N CYS A 331 3.12 13.56 2.18
CA CYS A 331 1.90 13.28 2.93
C CYS A 331 1.93 13.90 4.34
N ASN A 332 0.77 14.03 4.97
CA ASN A 332 0.66 14.53 6.36
C ASN A 332 0.72 13.41 7.41
N TYR A 333 0.84 12.14 7.00
CA TYR A 333 0.90 10.99 7.90
C TYR A 333 1.95 9.97 7.41
N TYR A 334 1.56 8.93 6.68
CA TYR A 334 2.44 7.83 6.34
C TYR A 334 2.45 7.58 4.83
N PHE A 335 3.62 7.25 4.29
CA PHE A 335 3.68 6.41 3.11
C PHE A 335 3.26 4.99 3.50
N TYR A 336 2.01 4.65 3.21
CA TYR A 336 1.38 3.40 3.65
C TYR A 336 1.45 2.31 2.58
N CYS A 337 2.23 1.26 2.84
CA CYS A 337 2.34 0.09 2.00
C CYS A 337 1.88 -1.20 2.68
N TYR A 338 0.64 -1.60 2.41
CA TYR A 338 0.03 -2.80 2.98
C TYR A 338 0.13 -3.99 2.03
N THR A 339 1.36 -4.36 1.68
CA THR A 339 1.64 -5.48 0.78
C THR A 339 3.05 -6.02 0.96
N GLY A 340 3.23 -7.25 0.51
CA GLY A 340 4.45 -8.02 0.64
C GLY A 340 5.11 -8.41 -0.66
N ASN A 341 4.78 -7.71 -1.74
CA ASN A 341 5.32 -8.02 -3.07
C ASN A 341 5.70 -6.75 -3.85
N MET A 342 6.00 -5.65 -3.14
CA MET A 342 6.35 -4.36 -3.73
C MET A 342 7.83 -4.04 -3.52
N GLU A 343 8.46 -3.55 -4.58
CA GLU A 343 9.78 -2.93 -4.56
C GLU A 343 9.63 -1.41 -4.44
N ILE A 344 10.21 -0.84 -3.39
CA ILE A 344 10.23 0.60 -3.12
C ILE A 344 11.67 1.06 -3.30
N ASP A 345 11.98 1.82 -4.34
CA ASP A 345 13.36 2.22 -4.65
C ASP A 345 13.49 3.72 -4.89
N GLY A 346 14.40 4.38 -4.19
CA GLY A 346 14.72 5.79 -4.41
C GLY A 346 13.57 6.74 -4.09
N VAL A 347 12.74 6.39 -3.10
CA VAL A 347 11.64 7.24 -2.66
C VAL A 347 12.15 8.36 -1.76
N ALA A 348 11.72 9.59 -2.05
CA ALA A 348 11.98 10.73 -1.19
C ALA A 348 10.73 11.07 -0.38
N LEU A 349 10.89 11.17 0.95
CA LEU A 349 9.85 11.62 1.88
C LEU A 349 10.20 13.03 2.38
N PRO A 350 9.61 14.11 1.83
CA PRO A 350 9.97 15.47 2.20
C PRO A 350 9.76 15.76 3.69
N VAL A 351 10.75 16.39 4.30
CA VAL A 351 10.67 16.89 5.68
C VAL A 351 9.81 18.15 5.76
N GLY A 352 9.02 18.30 6.84
CA GLY A 352 8.26 19.53 7.12
C GLY A 352 6.82 19.59 6.57
N ILE A 353 6.38 18.56 5.83
CA ILE A 353 4.98 18.43 5.37
C ILE A 353 4.15 17.53 6.33
N GLY A 354 4.74 17.08 7.44
CA GLY A 354 4.05 16.21 8.40
C GLY A 354 4.09 14.72 8.05
N CYS A 355 4.87 14.31 7.06
CA CYS A 355 5.11 12.89 6.81
C CYS A 355 5.86 12.29 8.00
N ASP A 356 5.15 11.52 8.82
CA ASP A 356 5.67 10.77 9.96
C ASP A 356 6.54 9.59 9.51
N GLY A 357 6.54 9.21 8.23
CA GLY A 357 7.45 8.22 7.63
C GLY A 357 6.73 7.15 6.81
N THR A 358 7.17 5.90 6.92
CA THR A 358 6.68 4.75 6.14
C THR A 358 5.98 3.74 7.06
N LEU A 359 4.82 3.24 6.66
CA LEU A 359 4.09 2.20 7.39
C LEU A 359 3.89 1.00 6.46
N LEU A 360 4.56 -0.10 6.75
CA LEU A 360 4.50 -1.32 5.96
C LEU A 360 3.62 -2.37 6.64
N GLY A 361 2.82 -3.11 5.89
CA GLY A 361 2.02 -4.21 6.45
C GLY A 361 1.82 -5.39 5.51
N SER A 362 1.63 -6.58 6.08
CA SER A 362 1.31 -7.85 5.38
C SER A 362 2.29 -8.28 4.27
N GLY A 363 3.20 -9.22 4.57
CA GLY A 363 4.08 -9.93 3.61
C GLY A 363 5.51 -9.36 3.46
N ASN A 364 6.25 -9.64 2.38
CA ASN A 364 7.67 -9.27 2.22
C ASN A 364 7.89 -7.94 1.44
N ALA A 365 8.21 -6.84 2.10
CA ALA A 365 8.58 -5.60 1.40
C ALA A 365 10.10 -5.50 1.19
N ARG A 366 10.53 -5.02 0.01
CA ARG A 366 11.91 -4.62 -0.24
C ARG A 366 11.96 -3.10 -0.43
N ILE A 367 12.79 -2.44 0.37
CA ILE A 367 13.05 -1.00 0.27
C ILE A 367 14.50 -0.81 -0.11
N ASP A 368 14.76 -0.08 -1.19
CA ASP A 368 16.07 0.33 -1.65
C ASP A 368 16.18 1.87 -1.64
N ASN A 369 17.34 2.40 -1.25
CA ASN A 369 17.69 3.82 -1.39
C ASN A 369 16.70 4.84 -0.77
N LEU A 370 15.99 4.45 0.30
CA LEU A 370 15.08 5.34 1.03
C LEU A 370 15.85 6.17 2.06
N THR A 371 15.64 7.48 2.07
CA THR A 371 16.20 8.38 3.09
C THR A 371 15.12 8.83 4.04
N HIS A 372 15.27 8.56 5.34
CA HIS A 372 14.44 9.10 6.41
C HIS A 372 15.18 10.23 7.11
N SER A 373 14.44 11.28 7.45
CA SER A 373 14.92 12.27 8.41
C SER A 373 14.77 11.77 9.84
N SER A 374 15.50 12.39 10.78
CA SER A 374 15.43 12.11 12.22
C SER A 374 14.04 12.28 12.89
N ILE A 375 13.02 12.76 12.18
CA ILE A 375 11.64 12.83 12.68
C ILE A 375 10.71 11.80 12.02
N GLN A 376 11.15 11.19 10.93
CA GLN A 376 10.42 10.17 10.18
C GLN A 376 10.69 8.79 10.74
N LYS A 377 9.73 7.90 10.54
CA LYS A 377 9.68 6.61 11.20
C LYS A 377 9.37 5.49 10.22
N LEU A 378 9.89 4.31 10.49
CA LEU A 378 9.48 3.08 9.80
C LEU A 378 8.62 2.24 10.76
N TYR A 379 7.34 2.11 10.41
CA TYR A 379 6.36 1.33 11.17
C TYR A 379 6.07 -0.01 10.50
N ARG A 380 5.91 -1.06 11.31
CA ARG A 380 5.39 -2.37 10.89
C ARG A 380 3.95 -2.57 11.26
N TYR A 381 3.26 -3.34 10.43
CA TYR A 381 1.93 -3.86 10.72
C TYR A 381 1.79 -5.33 10.27
N TYR A 382 1.08 -6.14 11.06
CA TYR A 382 0.76 -7.57 10.80
C TYR A 382 1.87 -8.42 10.18
N GLY A 383 3.02 -8.49 10.84
CA GLY A 383 3.98 -9.54 10.51
C GLY A 383 4.68 -9.41 9.14
N CYS A 384 4.82 -8.21 8.58
CA CYS A 384 5.60 -8.06 7.34
C CYS A 384 7.11 -8.25 7.56
N ASN A 385 7.77 -8.95 6.65
CA ASN A 385 9.23 -8.97 6.58
C ASN A 385 9.67 -7.80 5.73
N VAL A 386 10.62 -7.01 6.23
CA VAL A 386 11.11 -5.83 5.52
C VAL A 386 12.60 -6.00 5.29
N THR A 387 13.00 -6.02 4.02
CA THR A 387 14.41 -5.93 3.63
C THR A 387 14.70 -4.50 3.23
N ALA A 388 15.40 -3.76 4.09
CA ALA A 388 15.88 -2.42 3.76
C ALA A 388 17.31 -2.53 3.21
N VAL A 389 17.58 -1.85 2.10
CA VAL A 389 18.81 -1.91 1.34
C VAL A 389 19.25 -0.49 1.03
N ASN A 390 20.48 -0.11 1.37
CA ASN A 390 21.00 1.25 1.16
C ASN A 390 20.10 2.38 1.70
N CYS A 391 19.26 2.05 2.67
CA CYS A 391 18.42 3.03 3.32
C CYS A 391 19.27 3.85 4.31
N ASP A 392 18.93 5.12 4.45
CA ASP A 392 19.57 6.03 5.41
C ASP A 392 18.56 6.39 6.49
N PHE A 393 18.70 5.75 7.65
CA PHE A 393 17.95 6.03 8.87
C PHE A 393 18.90 6.81 9.79
N GLN A 394 18.60 8.06 10.14
CA GLN A 394 19.55 8.93 10.83
C GLN A 394 19.77 8.49 12.29
N ASP A 395 21.02 8.44 12.77
CA ASP A 395 21.44 7.80 14.03
C ASP A 395 20.65 8.09 15.34
N ALA A 396 19.90 9.20 15.44
CA ALA A 396 19.02 9.46 16.60
C ALA A 396 17.86 8.44 16.73
N ASP A 397 17.61 7.70 15.66
CA ASP A 397 16.48 6.82 15.40
C ASP A 397 16.57 5.45 16.08
N TRP A 398 17.76 5.05 16.52
CA TRP A 398 18.04 3.72 17.05
C TRP A 398 17.96 3.62 18.58
N THR A 399 17.57 4.70 19.27
CA THR A 399 17.47 4.69 20.74
C THR A 399 16.29 3.84 21.24
N ASN A 400 16.46 3.16 22.37
CA ASN A 400 15.47 2.25 22.98
C ASN A 400 14.25 2.96 23.61
N ASP A 401 14.07 4.25 23.37
CA ASP A 401 12.95 4.98 23.97
C ASP A 401 11.66 4.64 23.21
N THR A 402 10.84 3.75 23.79
CA THR A 402 9.54 3.33 23.27
C THR A 402 8.57 4.50 23.05
N SER A 403 8.86 5.68 23.60
CA SER A 403 8.06 6.89 23.38
C SER A 403 8.47 7.68 22.12
N SER A 404 9.75 7.66 21.72
CA SER A 404 10.31 8.54 20.67
C SER A 404 11.14 7.87 19.57
N ALA A 405 11.42 6.56 19.65
CA ALA A 405 12.20 5.87 18.63
C ALA A 405 11.56 5.98 17.24
N ALA A 406 12.38 6.16 16.21
CA ALA A 406 11.93 6.20 14.83
C ALA A 406 11.46 4.83 14.30
N PHE A 407 11.74 3.77 15.05
CA PHE A 407 11.18 2.44 14.82
C PHE A 407 10.13 2.15 15.88
N LYS A 408 8.86 2.27 15.51
CA LYS A 408 7.74 1.83 16.34
C LYS A 408 7.15 0.56 15.75
N LEU A 409 7.40 -0.56 16.44
CA LEU A 409 6.67 -1.80 16.22
C LEU A 409 5.28 -1.61 16.85
N ASN A 410 4.23 -1.54 16.03
CA ASN A 410 2.88 -1.43 16.56
C ASN A 410 2.45 -2.77 17.16
N ASN A 411 1.68 -2.70 18.25
CA ASN A 411 1.40 -3.77 19.20
C ASN A 411 1.09 -5.14 18.57
N SER A 412 1.73 -6.18 19.13
CA SER A 412 1.54 -7.61 18.87
C SER A 412 1.70 -8.05 17.41
N PRO A 413 2.94 -8.27 16.90
CA PRO A 413 3.14 -9.09 15.73
C PRO A 413 2.47 -10.46 15.97
N SER A 414 1.59 -10.84 15.06
CA SER A 414 1.18 -12.23 14.92
C SER A 414 2.44 -13.04 14.60
N ALA A 415 2.67 -14.11 15.35
CA ALA A 415 3.95 -14.81 15.41
C ALA A 415 4.56 -15.19 14.05
N GLY A 416 5.85 -14.91 13.88
CA GLY A 416 6.76 -15.45 12.87
C GLY A 416 7.35 -14.45 11.88
N SER A 417 7.78 -13.23 12.26
CA SER A 417 8.37 -12.32 11.25
C SER A 417 9.49 -11.42 11.75
N ASP A 418 10.61 -11.47 11.04
CA ASP A 418 11.88 -10.85 11.39
C ASP A 418 12.10 -9.49 10.67
N TRP A 419 13.09 -8.74 11.14
CA TRP A 419 13.57 -7.51 10.49
C TRP A 419 14.98 -7.69 9.96
N PHE A 420 15.23 -7.09 8.80
CA PHE A 420 16.45 -7.29 8.06
C PHE A 420 16.90 -5.96 7.43
N VAL A 421 17.84 -5.27 8.09
CA VAL A 421 18.47 -4.08 7.51
C VAL A 421 19.80 -4.48 6.91
N LYS A 422 19.92 -4.33 5.59
CA LYS A 422 21.14 -4.57 4.83
C LYS A 422 21.71 -3.24 4.33
N VAL A 423 23.01 -3.06 4.45
CA VAL A 423 23.72 -1.87 3.95
C VAL A 423 24.80 -2.32 2.99
N TYR A 424 24.82 -1.76 1.77
CA TYR A 424 25.96 -1.94 0.89
C TYR A 424 27.05 -0.95 1.26
N TYR A 425 28.26 -1.47 1.35
CA TYR A 425 29.49 -0.71 1.38
C TYR A 425 30.19 -0.91 0.06
N THR A 426 30.59 0.18 -0.56
CA THR A 426 31.51 0.10 -1.70
C THR A 426 32.92 0.43 -1.23
N PHE A 427 33.89 -0.30 -1.74
CA PHE A 427 35.28 0.09 -1.53
C PHE A 427 36.08 -0.03 -2.81
N ASP A 428 36.90 1.00 -3.02
CA ASP A 428 37.93 1.04 -4.04
C ASP A 428 39.28 0.87 -3.34
N LEU A 429 40.12 -0.05 -3.83
CA LEU A 429 41.43 -0.30 -3.22
C LEU A 429 42.53 -0.17 -4.26
N THR A 430 43.50 0.69 -3.95
CA THR A 430 44.75 0.86 -4.69
C THR A 430 45.94 0.50 -3.80
N VAL A 431 46.77 -0.44 -4.26
CA VAL A 431 47.96 -0.93 -3.57
C VAL A 431 49.21 -0.41 -4.28
N ILE A 432 50.04 0.33 -3.55
CA ILE A 432 51.27 0.95 -4.05
C ILE A 432 52.48 0.65 -3.15
N ASP A 433 53.69 0.84 -3.65
CA ASP A 433 54.92 0.79 -2.86
C ASP A 433 55.25 2.14 -2.19
N GLU A 434 56.32 2.17 -1.39
CA GLU A 434 56.80 3.37 -0.67
C GLU A 434 57.20 4.50 -1.64
N GLU A 435 57.50 4.18 -2.89
CA GLU A 435 57.84 5.11 -3.96
C GLU A 435 56.60 5.58 -4.77
N GLY A 436 55.41 5.05 -4.46
CA GLY A 436 54.15 5.39 -5.12
C GLY A 436 53.84 4.63 -6.39
N ASN A 437 54.62 3.60 -6.74
CA ASN A 437 54.36 2.74 -7.89
C ASN A 437 53.26 1.73 -7.57
N ALA A 438 52.42 1.45 -8.56
CA ALA A 438 51.41 0.39 -8.49
C ALA A 438 52.03 -0.99 -8.24
N ILE A 439 51.50 -1.72 -7.26
CA ILE A 439 51.88 -3.11 -7.01
C ILE A 439 50.89 -4.02 -7.73
N ARG A 440 51.32 -4.64 -8.83
CA ARG A 440 50.53 -5.64 -9.58
C ARG A 440 50.58 -7.00 -8.91
N GLY A 441 49.45 -7.72 -8.89
CA GLY A 441 49.39 -9.08 -8.36
C GLY A 441 49.41 -9.18 -6.84
N ALA A 442 49.09 -8.09 -6.12
CA ALA A 442 48.83 -8.17 -4.69
C ALA A 442 47.53 -8.95 -4.47
N ARG A 443 47.56 -9.93 -3.58
CA ARG A 443 46.39 -10.71 -3.15
C ARG A 443 45.67 -9.95 -2.05
N VAL A 444 44.39 -9.69 -2.26
CA VAL A 444 43.52 -9.00 -1.31
C VAL A 444 42.49 -9.97 -0.77
N LYS A 445 42.34 -10.03 0.56
CA LYS A 445 41.38 -10.89 1.27
C LYS A 445 40.67 -10.09 2.34
N LEU A 446 39.34 -10.12 2.37
CA LEU A 446 38.52 -9.54 3.43
C LEU A 446 37.94 -10.67 4.29
N THR A 447 38.16 -10.64 5.59
CA THR A 447 37.57 -11.58 6.55
C THR A 447 36.69 -10.84 7.55
N ASP A 448 35.60 -11.48 7.98
CA ASP A 448 34.85 -11.01 9.15
C ASP A 448 35.67 -11.21 10.45
N GLY A 449 35.17 -10.67 11.56
CA GLY A 449 35.87 -10.79 12.86
C GLY A 449 35.84 -12.19 13.50
N GLN A 450 35.21 -13.18 12.87
CA GLN A 450 35.37 -14.60 13.24
C GLN A 450 36.39 -15.33 12.35
N GLY A 451 36.98 -14.64 11.38
CA GLY A 451 37.92 -15.22 10.42
C GLY A 451 37.23 -15.94 9.26
N GLY A 452 35.90 -15.87 9.17
CA GLY A 452 35.14 -16.27 7.99
C GLY A 452 35.51 -15.37 6.81
N VAL A 453 35.64 -15.94 5.62
CA VAL A 453 35.91 -15.15 4.42
C VAL A 453 34.60 -14.53 3.96
N ALA A 454 34.52 -13.20 3.97
CA ALA A 454 33.33 -12.46 3.55
C ALA A 454 33.27 -12.22 2.03
N PHE A 455 34.25 -12.73 1.26
CA PHE A 455 34.51 -12.38 -0.14
C PHE A 455 35.09 -13.55 -0.96
N GLU A 456 34.36 -14.04 -1.97
CA GLU A 456 34.84 -14.99 -3.00
C GLU A 456 34.13 -14.80 -4.36
N PRO A 457 34.70 -14.10 -5.34
CA PRO A 457 34.24 -14.19 -6.72
C PRO A 457 34.87 -15.41 -7.40
N THR A 458 34.05 -16.28 -7.99
CA THR A 458 34.52 -17.32 -8.91
C THR A 458 34.87 -16.69 -10.27
N THR A 459 36.15 -16.42 -10.49
CA THR A 459 36.64 -15.90 -11.78
C THR A 459 36.73 -17.02 -12.82
N THR A 460 35.79 -17.09 -13.76
CA THR A 460 36.01 -17.75 -15.06
C THR A 460 35.56 -16.86 -16.22
N ARG A 461 36.22 -15.70 -16.41
CA ARG A 461 36.59 -15.06 -17.70
C ARG A 461 36.99 -13.59 -17.50
N THR A 462 37.99 -13.15 -18.27
CA THR A 462 38.73 -11.89 -18.12
C THR A 462 38.10 -10.66 -18.80
N ASP A 463 36.79 -10.63 -19.05
CA ASP A 463 36.20 -9.56 -19.87
C ASP A 463 34.80 -9.05 -19.46
N GLN A 464 34.30 -9.35 -18.25
CA GLN A 464 33.06 -8.74 -17.74
C GLN A 464 33.17 -8.32 -16.27
N THR A 465 32.78 -7.09 -15.96
CA THR A 465 32.46 -6.62 -14.60
C THR A 465 31.25 -7.39 -14.10
N PHE A 466 31.45 -8.30 -13.15
CA PHE A 466 30.37 -8.93 -12.41
C PHE A 466 30.11 -8.16 -11.11
N HIS A 467 28.84 -7.78 -10.90
CA HIS A 467 28.33 -7.36 -9.60
C HIS A 467 27.92 -8.62 -8.85
N SER A 468 28.62 -8.98 -7.77
CA SER A 468 28.22 -10.07 -6.88
C SER A 468 27.82 -9.47 -5.53
N ALA A 469 26.53 -9.46 -5.21
CA ALA A 469 26.05 -9.18 -3.86
C ALA A 469 26.46 -10.35 -2.94
N LEU A 470 27.17 -10.07 -1.85
CA LEU A 470 27.72 -11.09 -0.94
C LEU A 470 26.89 -11.17 0.34
N THR A 471 26.23 -12.29 0.63
CA THR A 471 25.68 -12.53 1.98
C THR A 471 26.81 -13.05 2.88
N PRO A 472 27.06 -12.46 4.07
CA PRO A 472 28.02 -12.99 5.03
C PRO A 472 27.76 -14.46 5.37
N ASN A 473 28.81 -15.25 5.53
CA ASN A 473 28.70 -16.66 5.90
C ASN A 473 28.31 -16.75 7.37
N LEU A 474 27.01 -16.95 7.63
CA LEU A 474 26.44 -17.12 8.96
C LEU A 474 26.82 -18.53 9.46
N GLY A 475 27.91 -18.63 10.20
CA GLY A 475 28.23 -19.86 10.93
C GLY A 475 27.03 -20.30 11.78
N ASP A 476 26.53 -21.51 11.52
CA ASP A 476 25.43 -22.22 12.19
C ASP A 476 23.98 -21.71 12.03
N TRP A 477 23.72 -20.65 11.26
CA TRP A 477 22.34 -20.11 11.12
C TRP A 477 21.97 -19.95 9.65
N ALA A 478 21.17 -20.90 9.16
CA ALA A 478 20.72 -20.94 7.77
C ALA A 478 20.00 -19.64 7.38
N GLU A 479 20.27 -19.14 6.16
CA GLU A 479 19.33 -18.22 5.50
C GLU A 479 17.91 -18.80 5.60
N PRO A 480 16.87 -17.98 5.88
CA PRO A 480 15.52 -18.47 5.73
C PRO A 480 15.36 -18.98 4.30
N PRO A 481 14.74 -20.15 4.08
CA PRO A 481 14.62 -20.71 2.74
C PRO A 481 13.99 -19.66 1.83
N ASN A 482 14.64 -19.38 0.70
CA ASN A 482 14.04 -18.65 -0.39
C ASN A 482 12.69 -19.28 -0.69
N TYR A 483 11.60 -18.62 -0.26
CA TYR A 483 10.26 -18.95 -0.72
C TYR A 483 10.10 -18.38 -2.12
N ASP A 484 10.86 -18.95 -3.05
CA ASP A 484 10.58 -18.79 -4.47
C ASP A 484 9.50 -19.81 -4.85
N SER A 485 8.47 -19.33 -5.52
CA SER A 485 7.24 -20.06 -5.79
C SER A 485 7.47 -21.26 -6.71
N ALA A 486 6.95 -22.42 -6.29
CA ALA A 486 6.71 -23.66 -7.05
C ALA A 486 7.65 -24.85 -6.78
N ASP A 487 7.48 -25.52 -5.63
CA ASP A 487 7.28 -26.99 -5.63
C ASP A 487 6.82 -27.48 -4.26
N ILE A 488 5.71 -28.23 -4.24
CA ILE A 488 5.18 -28.89 -3.03
C ILE A 488 5.93 -30.21 -2.85
N GLY A 489 7.20 -30.13 -2.46
CA GLY A 489 8.04 -31.26 -2.06
C GLY A 489 8.35 -31.16 -0.57
N ARG A 490 7.72 -32.00 0.25
CA ARG A 490 7.84 -32.00 1.71
C ARG A 490 9.24 -32.44 2.16
N ASP A 491 10.01 -31.52 2.71
CA ASP A 491 11.03 -31.87 3.73
C ASP A 491 10.44 -31.60 5.12
N VAL A 492 10.31 -32.67 5.90
CA VAL A 492 9.78 -32.67 7.26
C VAL A 492 10.97 -32.63 8.21
N TYR A 493 11.14 -31.54 8.95
CA TYR A 493 11.97 -31.52 10.15
C TYR A 493 11.27 -32.31 11.27
N ILE A 494 11.76 -33.52 11.58
CA ILE A 494 11.33 -34.26 12.76
C ILE A 494 12.16 -33.80 13.95
N LYS A 495 11.59 -32.93 14.80
CA LYS A 495 12.06 -32.69 16.16
C LYS A 495 11.56 -33.84 17.03
N SER A 496 12.46 -34.59 17.66
CA SER A 496 12.10 -35.69 18.58
C SER A 496 11.48 -35.13 19.87
N GLY A 497 10.17 -34.87 19.81
CA GLY A 497 9.34 -34.57 20.97
C GLY A 497 8.07 -35.42 20.88
N THR A 498 7.76 -36.17 21.93
CA THR A 498 6.54 -36.98 21.99
C THR A 498 5.34 -36.05 22.14
N TYR A 499 4.69 -35.72 21.02
CA TYR A 499 3.43 -34.98 21.01
C TYR A 499 2.29 -35.93 20.65
N SER A 500 1.46 -36.28 21.63
CA SER A 500 0.21 -37.00 21.39
C SER A 500 -0.89 -36.00 21.01
N GLY A 501 -0.92 -35.60 19.74
CA GLY A 501 -2.01 -34.81 19.16
C GLY A 501 -2.78 -35.63 18.15
N ARG A 502 -4.10 -35.79 18.34
CA ARG A 502 -4.98 -36.41 17.35
C ARG A 502 -5.24 -35.42 16.22
N TYR A 503 -4.68 -35.66 15.04
CA TYR A 503 -5.03 -34.94 13.83
C TYR A 503 -6.12 -35.72 13.07
N GLY A 504 -7.30 -35.11 12.94
CA GLY A 504 -8.35 -35.57 12.03
C GLY A 504 -8.12 -34.96 10.65
N LEU A 505 -7.94 -35.80 9.64
CA LEU A 505 -7.99 -35.37 8.24
C LEU A 505 -9.46 -35.23 7.82
N ILE A 506 -9.88 -34.03 7.45
CA ILE A 506 -11.13 -33.79 6.74
C ILE A 506 -10.83 -33.91 5.25
N ASN A 507 -11.33 -34.96 4.62
CA ASN A 507 -11.45 -35.00 3.16
C ASN A 507 -12.90 -34.66 2.79
N ALA A 508 -13.06 -33.74 1.84
CA ALA A 508 -14.36 -33.28 1.40
C ALA A 508 -15.02 -34.36 0.51
N GLY A 509 -16.12 -34.92 1.00
CA GLY A 509 -17.10 -35.66 0.20
C GLY A 509 -17.17 -37.16 0.48
N GLY A 510 -18.23 -37.58 1.19
CA GLY A 510 -18.70 -38.97 1.22
C GLY A 510 -18.70 -39.61 2.61
N ALA A 511 -19.86 -40.12 3.00
CA ALA A 511 -20.08 -40.75 4.30
C ALA A 511 -19.38 -42.11 4.47
N ALA A 512 -18.91 -42.36 5.70
CA ALA A 512 -18.98 -43.61 6.47
C ALA A 512 -17.68 -44.35 6.88
N SER A 513 -17.75 -44.75 8.17
CA SER A 513 -17.12 -45.85 8.92
C SER A 513 -15.59 -45.97 9.00
N TRP A 514 -15.10 -45.86 10.25
CA TRP A 514 -13.74 -46.16 10.67
C TRP A 514 -13.56 -47.66 10.97
N SER A 515 -12.57 -48.30 10.36
CA SER A 515 -11.91 -49.48 10.92
C SER A 515 -10.40 -49.30 10.81
N GLY A 516 -9.70 -49.50 11.93
CA GLY A 516 -8.28 -49.22 12.08
C GLY A 516 -7.37 -50.27 11.45
N ALA A 517 -6.25 -49.80 10.94
CA ALA A 517 -5.01 -50.57 10.84
C ALA A 517 -3.83 -49.58 10.83
N ASP A 518 -2.96 -49.71 11.84
CA ASP A 518 -1.68 -49.02 11.90
C ASP A 518 -0.70 -49.67 10.89
N TYR A 519 -0.07 -48.87 10.05
CA TYR A 519 1.12 -49.28 9.29
C TYR A 519 2.30 -48.41 9.68
N SER A 520 3.37 -49.06 10.16
CA SER A 520 4.68 -48.46 10.37
C SER A 520 5.60 -48.87 9.23
N PHE A 521 6.21 -47.90 8.53
CA PHE A 521 7.32 -48.15 7.61
C PHE A 521 8.62 -47.69 8.25
N TYR A 522 9.59 -48.61 8.35
CA TYR A 522 10.97 -48.32 8.68
C TYR A 522 11.73 -48.03 7.39
N TYR A 523 12.41 -46.87 7.33
CA TYR A 523 13.52 -46.65 6.40
C TYR A 523 14.81 -46.50 7.21
N THR A 524 15.76 -47.39 6.96
CA THR A 524 17.14 -47.27 7.38
C THR A 524 17.91 -46.58 6.25
N SER A 525 18.48 -45.39 6.50
CA SER A 525 19.50 -44.83 5.62
C SER A 525 20.86 -44.92 6.32
N THR A 526 21.73 -45.69 5.69
CA THR A 526 23.16 -45.88 5.97
C THR A 526 23.95 -44.57 5.88
N ASP A 527 25.01 -44.54 6.70
CA ASP A 527 26.01 -43.50 6.88
C ASP A 527 26.61 -42.92 5.59
N TYR A 528 26.78 -41.60 5.58
CA TYR A 528 27.96 -40.95 4.99
C TYR A 528 28.51 -39.96 6.02
N ILE A 529 29.61 -40.36 6.66
CA ILE A 529 30.53 -39.47 7.35
C ILE A 529 31.26 -38.68 6.26
N VAL A 530 31.07 -37.37 6.20
CA VAL A 530 32.00 -36.47 5.50
C VAL A 530 32.95 -35.92 6.56
N GLU A 531 34.21 -36.35 6.46
CA GLU A 531 35.31 -35.91 7.30
C GLU A 531 35.48 -34.40 7.24
N ALA A 532 35.63 -33.80 8.42
CA ALA A 532 36.23 -32.49 8.59
C ALA A 532 37.68 -32.53 8.10
N GLY A 533 38.03 -31.69 7.12
CA GLY A 533 39.42 -31.57 6.69
C GLY A 533 39.62 -31.13 5.24
N ALA A 534 38.99 -30.04 4.81
CA ALA A 534 39.41 -29.33 3.61
C ALA A 534 39.34 -27.82 3.86
N THR A 535 40.48 -27.22 4.22
CA THR A 535 40.71 -25.79 4.01
C THR A 535 40.78 -25.56 2.51
N PHE A 536 39.71 -25.05 1.92
CA PHE A 536 39.76 -24.51 0.56
C PHE A 536 40.62 -23.24 0.59
N ASP A 537 41.66 -23.20 -0.23
CA ASP A 537 42.39 -21.96 -0.52
C ASP A 537 41.46 -21.04 -1.33
N VAL A 538 40.99 -20.01 -0.65
CA VAL A 538 40.01 -19.02 -1.09
C VAL A 538 40.56 -18.09 -2.18
N ILE A 539 39.75 -17.83 -3.20
CA ILE A 539 40.10 -17.02 -4.39
C ILE A 539 40.40 -15.57 -3.97
N SER A 540 41.64 -15.13 -4.24
CA SER A 540 42.13 -13.76 -4.04
C SER A 540 41.99 -12.93 -5.30
N ASN A 541 41.42 -11.72 -5.22
CA ASN A 541 41.58 -10.76 -6.31
C ASN A 541 43.03 -10.28 -6.36
N LEU A 542 43.60 -10.29 -7.57
CA LEU A 542 44.91 -9.74 -7.85
C LEU A 542 44.75 -8.31 -8.34
N THR A 543 45.51 -7.39 -7.78
CA THR A 543 45.58 -6.02 -8.30
C THR A 543 46.04 -6.02 -9.76
N ASN A 544 45.41 -5.15 -10.56
CA ASN A 544 45.76 -4.94 -11.97
C ASN A 544 47.11 -4.20 -12.12
N GLU A 545 47.46 -3.82 -13.34
CA GLU A 545 48.70 -3.08 -13.63
C GLU A 545 48.76 -1.68 -12.99
N PHE A 546 47.64 -1.13 -12.55
CA PHE A 546 47.53 0.12 -11.81
C PHE A 546 47.49 -0.08 -10.29
N GLY A 547 47.68 -1.32 -9.81
CA GLY A 547 47.62 -1.64 -8.39
C GLY A 547 46.19 -1.62 -7.85
N GLN A 548 45.18 -1.57 -8.72
CA GLN A 548 43.78 -1.46 -8.35
C GLN A 548 43.10 -2.82 -8.37
N ILE A 549 42.15 -3.03 -7.48
CA ILE A 549 41.05 -3.98 -7.72
C ILE A 549 39.85 -3.19 -8.24
N PRO A 550 39.01 -3.77 -9.12
CA PRO A 550 37.72 -3.15 -9.48
C PRO A 550 36.93 -2.83 -8.22
N GLN A 551 36.05 -1.83 -8.28
CA GLN A 551 35.12 -1.52 -7.19
C GLN A 551 34.43 -2.80 -6.72
N GLN A 552 34.39 -3.01 -5.40
CA GLN A 552 33.72 -4.15 -4.79
C GLN A 552 32.53 -3.66 -3.97
N GLU A 553 31.45 -4.44 -3.97
CA GLU A 553 30.27 -4.26 -3.13
C GLU A 553 30.29 -5.28 -2.00
N LEU A 554 30.16 -4.81 -0.77
CA LEU A 554 30.04 -5.63 0.43
C LEU A 554 28.66 -5.39 1.03
N LEU A 555 27.84 -6.44 1.16
CA LEU A 555 26.52 -6.36 1.78
C LEU A 555 26.63 -6.81 3.24
N VAL A 556 26.26 -5.93 4.17
CA VAL A 556 26.40 -6.16 5.61
C VAL A 556 25.04 -6.06 6.28
N TRP A 557 24.77 -6.98 7.21
CA TRP A 557 23.57 -6.95 8.05
C TRP A 557 23.78 -5.97 9.21
N HIS A 558 23.00 -4.89 9.25
CA HIS A 558 23.12 -3.85 10.26
C HIS A 558 22.39 -4.23 11.55
N ALA A 559 21.18 -4.77 11.44
CA ALA A 559 20.36 -5.17 12.57
C ALA A 559 19.35 -6.25 12.16
N TRP A 560 19.02 -7.12 13.12
CA TRP A 560 17.86 -8.01 13.06
C TRP A 560 17.19 -8.09 14.43
N ILE A 561 15.87 -8.29 14.42
CA ILE A 561 15.06 -8.47 15.63
C ILE A 561 14.36 -9.81 15.48
N ASP A 562 14.70 -10.74 16.37
CA ASP A 562 14.06 -12.06 16.49
C ASP A 562 12.90 -11.98 17.50
N GLU A 563 11.82 -12.68 17.19
CA GLU A 563 10.66 -12.82 18.05
C GLU A 563 10.91 -13.76 19.25
N ASP A 564 11.73 -14.80 19.08
CA ASP A 564 11.88 -15.87 20.07
C ASP A 564 12.65 -15.45 21.33
N ASP A 565 13.50 -14.43 21.23
CA ASP A 565 14.38 -13.96 22.32
C ASP A 565 13.78 -12.78 23.12
N SER A 566 12.47 -12.75 23.34
CA SER A 566 11.81 -11.75 24.20
C SER A 566 12.00 -10.28 23.72
N TRP A 567 11.99 -10.06 22.41
CA TRP A 567 12.31 -8.76 21.78
C TRP A 567 13.73 -8.29 22.06
N ALA A 568 14.64 -9.20 22.42
CA ALA A 568 16.05 -8.87 22.53
C ALA A 568 16.52 -8.38 21.16
N ARG A 569 16.85 -7.09 21.09
CA ARG A 569 17.57 -6.56 19.94
C ARG A 569 18.90 -7.29 19.88
N ASN A 570 19.11 -8.08 18.84
CA ASN A 570 20.44 -8.52 18.46
C ASN A 570 21.11 -7.35 17.73
N ASN A 571 21.42 -6.31 18.50
CA ASN A 571 22.16 -5.17 18.02
C ASN A 571 23.58 -5.65 17.67
N LEU A 572 23.94 -5.45 16.39
CA LEU A 572 25.29 -5.39 15.86
C LEU A 572 26.00 -6.75 15.73
N ASP A 573 26.00 -7.32 14.51
CA ASP A 573 27.15 -8.11 14.05
C ASP A 573 28.11 -7.23 13.25
N TYR A 574 28.41 -6.03 13.77
CA TYR A 574 29.57 -5.27 13.34
C TYR A 574 30.80 -5.88 13.97
N LYS A 575 31.19 -7.04 13.45
CA LYS A 575 32.53 -7.53 13.66
C LYS A 575 33.46 -6.70 12.80
N ASP A 576 34.57 -6.23 13.38
CA ASP A 576 35.63 -5.57 12.63
C ASP A 576 35.97 -6.44 11.41
N TYR A 577 35.84 -5.90 10.21
CA TYR A 577 36.31 -6.58 9.02
C TYR A 577 37.81 -6.36 8.91
N VAL A 578 38.55 -7.43 8.60
CA VAL A 578 40.00 -7.39 8.48
C VAL A 578 40.39 -7.58 7.02
N LEU A 579 40.91 -6.51 6.42
CA LEU A 579 41.48 -6.51 5.09
C LEU A 579 42.94 -6.93 5.17
N ASN A 580 43.26 -8.07 4.57
CA ASN A 580 44.60 -8.64 4.48
C ASN A 580 45.13 -8.49 3.05
N ILE A 581 46.29 -7.86 2.89
CA ILE A 581 46.95 -7.65 1.60
C ILE A 581 48.33 -8.29 1.62
N ASN A 582 48.59 -9.17 0.66
CA ASN A 582 49.85 -9.89 0.52
C ASN A 582 50.40 -9.75 -0.90
N ALA A 583 51.62 -9.24 -1.05
CA ALA A 583 52.32 -9.13 -2.33
C ALA A 583 53.74 -9.68 -2.22
N SER A 584 54.19 -10.41 -3.24
CA SER A 584 55.54 -10.99 -3.24
C SER A 584 56.61 -9.89 -3.17
N GLY A 585 57.53 -10.01 -2.21
CA GLY A 585 58.57 -9.02 -1.96
C GLY A 585 58.16 -7.86 -1.04
N TYR A 586 56.96 -7.89 -0.47
CA TYR A 586 56.43 -6.88 0.46
C TYR A 586 56.00 -7.48 1.79
N GLU A 587 56.08 -6.70 2.86
CA GLU A 587 55.55 -7.06 4.17
C GLU A 587 54.01 -7.18 4.07
N PRO A 588 53.37 -8.21 4.67
CA PRO A 588 51.92 -8.31 4.76
C PRO A 588 51.31 -7.06 5.41
N TYR A 589 50.14 -6.66 4.93
CA TYR A 589 49.41 -5.54 5.50
C TYR A 589 48.03 -5.98 6.00
N GLU A 590 47.67 -5.51 7.19
CA GLU A 590 46.39 -5.77 7.83
C GLU A 590 45.72 -4.43 8.16
N PHE A 591 44.48 -4.25 7.72
CA PHE A 591 43.66 -3.08 8.04
C PHE A 591 42.33 -3.52 8.64
N LYS A 592 42.04 -3.00 9.83
CA LYS A 592 40.75 -3.17 10.48
C LYS A 592 39.82 -2.08 9.99
N TRP A 593 38.74 -2.49 9.33
CA TRP A 593 37.74 -1.60 8.79
C TRP A 593 36.59 -1.46 9.78
N ASP A 594 36.46 -0.26 10.36
CA ASP A 594 35.27 0.15 11.10
C ASP A 594 34.20 0.67 10.13
N LEU A 595 33.18 -0.15 9.89
CA LEU A 595 32.06 0.15 8.98
C LEU A 595 31.13 1.26 9.49
N LYS A 596 31.32 1.78 10.71
CA LYS A 596 30.52 2.90 11.23
C LYS A 596 30.90 4.25 10.62
N ALA A 597 32.08 4.35 10.00
CA ALA A 597 32.64 5.64 9.61
C ALA A 597 32.24 6.13 8.21
N SER A 598 32.01 5.25 7.23
CA SER A 598 31.55 5.63 5.89
C SER A 598 31.02 4.46 5.04
N LYS A 599 29.99 4.73 4.21
CA LYS A 599 29.39 3.77 3.25
C LYS A 599 30.23 3.55 1.98
N GLN A 600 31.15 4.47 1.69
CA GLN A 600 32.18 4.32 0.64
C GLN A 600 33.55 4.49 1.28
N VAL A 601 34.51 3.63 0.91
CA VAL A 601 35.90 3.77 1.35
C VAL A 601 36.87 3.64 0.18
N ASP A 602 37.57 4.72 -0.10
CA ASP A 602 38.69 4.73 -1.04
C ASP A 602 39.98 4.45 -0.27
N LEU A 603 40.43 3.19 -0.30
CA LEU A 603 41.65 2.76 0.38
C LEU A 603 42.85 2.88 -0.55
N ARG A 604 43.83 3.70 -0.15
CA ARG A 604 45.15 3.73 -0.76
C ARG A 604 46.17 3.15 0.21
N ILE A 605 46.59 1.92 -0.03
CA ILE A 605 47.49 1.18 0.86
C ILE A 605 48.92 1.18 0.32
N VAL A 606 49.86 1.59 1.16
CA VAL A 606 51.29 1.57 0.87
C VAL A 606 51.92 0.32 1.50
N LEU A 607 52.45 -0.59 0.70
CA LEU A 607 53.17 -1.77 1.18
C LEU A 607 54.67 -1.49 1.27
N LYS A 608 55.26 -1.94 2.37
CA LYS A 608 56.70 -1.81 2.61
C LYS A 608 57.47 -2.98 2.01
N ARG A 609 58.52 -2.69 1.26
CA ARG A 609 59.32 -3.73 0.59
C ARG A 609 60.17 -4.49 1.60
N ILE A 610 60.18 -5.83 1.53
CA ILE A 610 61.04 -6.66 2.36
C ILE A 610 62.49 -6.41 1.91
N ARG A 611 63.27 -5.74 2.75
CA ARG A 611 64.71 -5.57 2.50
C ARG A 611 65.39 -6.90 2.76
N CYS A 612 65.66 -7.66 1.70
CA CYS A 612 66.62 -8.75 1.77
C CYS A 612 67.95 -8.15 2.20
N HIS A 613 68.30 -8.29 3.47
CA HIS A 613 69.67 -8.11 3.91
C HIS A 613 70.47 -9.20 3.21
N SER A 614 71.09 -8.87 2.08
CA SER A 614 72.15 -9.71 1.54
C SER A 614 73.26 -9.70 2.59
N GLN A 615 73.27 -10.71 3.45
CA GLN A 615 74.48 -11.08 4.16
C GLN A 615 75.47 -11.50 3.08
N HIS A 616 76.22 -10.55 2.55
CA HIS A 616 77.47 -10.83 1.87
C HIS A 616 78.41 -11.39 2.95
N SER A 617 78.31 -12.70 3.21
CA SER A 617 79.38 -13.43 3.88
C SER A 617 80.59 -13.33 2.95
N THR A 618 81.51 -12.44 3.29
CA THR A 618 82.81 -12.35 2.63
C THR A 618 83.57 -13.62 3.02
N VAL A 619 83.51 -14.64 2.16
CA VAL A 619 84.40 -15.81 2.29
C VAL A 619 85.81 -15.32 2.00
N ARG A 620 86.67 -15.37 3.03
CA ARG A 620 88.11 -15.13 2.92
C ARG A 620 88.84 -16.33 2.37
#